data_AF-A0A1Z4GEA9-F1
#
_entry.id   AF-A0A1Z4GEA9-F1
#
_cell.length_a   1.000
_cell.length_b   1.000
_cell.length_c   1.000
_cell.angle_alpha   90.00
_cell.angle_beta   90.00
_cell.angle_gamma   90.00
#
_symmetry.space_group_name_H-M   'P 1'
#
loop_
_entity.id
_entity.type
_entity.pdbx_description
1 polymer ?
#
loop_
_entity_poly.entity_id
_entity_poly.type
_entity_poly.pdbx_seq_one_letter_code
_entity_poly.pdbx_strand_id
1 'polypeptide(L)'
;MLSKSTIYGLVGVLAGSAITALSITYTTRAAQQRPLQSPPCGTSSSMPHKMAGTHQVDQHFIEMMIPHHQGAVEMADLALQKAQHPELKKLATAIKADQNQEIDQMKAWYKQWYGAEVPATPKTGMGMVHGRGQNMPEMSMHSGMMGMGMNLETLKNASDFDKEFIRQMIPHHESAVMMAKMVANNATHPEIRNLAEAIIKSQTAEIQQMQQWYQAWSK
;
A
#
# COMPACT_ATOMS: atom_id res chain seq x y z
N MET A 1 -12.11 2.45 55.43
CA MET A 1 -11.22 3.00 54.39
C MET A 1 -10.95 1.89 53.39
N LEU A 2 -11.28 2.08 52.10
CA LEU A 2 -11.13 1.05 51.06
C LEU A 2 -10.21 1.59 49.96
N SER A 3 -9.05 0.97 49.80
CA SER A 3 -8.11 1.27 48.71
C SER A 3 -8.67 0.76 47.39
N LYS A 4 -8.79 1.62 46.39
CA LYS A 4 -9.08 1.22 45.00
C LYS A 4 -7.77 1.12 44.24
N SER A 5 -7.23 -0.08 44.13
CA SER A 5 -6.10 -0.37 43.25
C SER A 5 -6.58 -0.56 41.82
N THR A 6 -6.36 0.42 40.94
CA THR A 6 -6.68 0.30 39.52
C THR A 6 -5.58 -0.47 38.79
N ILE A 7 -5.87 -1.71 38.41
CA ILE A 7 -4.99 -2.53 37.57
C ILE A 7 -5.23 -2.14 36.10
N TYR A 8 -4.30 -1.40 35.50
CA TYR A 8 -4.28 -1.22 34.05
C TYR A 8 -3.55 -2.39 33.40
N GLY A 9 -4.29 -3.23 32.69
CA GLY A 9 -3.74 -4.40 31.99
C GLY A 9 -2.88 -4.01 30.79
N LEU A 10 -1.59 -4.31 30.85
CA LEU A 10 -0.63 -4.00 29.79
C LEU A 10 -0.66 -5.11 28.72
N VAL A 11 -1.56 -4.98 27.74
CA VAL A 11 -1.65 -5.90 26.59
C VAL A 11 -0.73 -5.41 25.47
N GLY A 12 0.58 -5.59 25.67
CA GLY A 12 1.58 -5.37 24.64
C GLY A 12 1.64 -6.53 23.65
N VAL A 13 0.76 -6.57 22.65
CA VAL A 13 0.91 -7.51 21.53
C VAL A 13 2.07 -7.03 20.66
N LEU A 14 3.21 -7.69 20.81
CA LEU A 14 4.31 -7.60 19.86
C LEU A 14 3.91 -8.33 18.58
N ALA A 15 3.52 -7.59 17.56
CA ALA A 15 3.36 -8.10 16.20
C ALA A 15 4.76 -8.35 15.57
N GLY A 16 5.51 -9.30 16.14
CA GLY A 16 6.77 -9.76 15.56
C GLY A 16 6.49 -10.65 14.36
N SER A 17 6.57 -10.08 13.15
CA SER A 17 6.39 -10.79 11.88
C SER A 17 7.56 -11.70 11.53
N ALA A 18 7.78 -12.76 12.32
CA ALA A 18 8.73 -13.81 11.99
C ALA A 18 8.17 -14.70 10.87
N ILE A 19 8.42 -14.32 9.62
CA ILE A 19 8.06 -15.15 8.45
C ILE A 19 9.12 -16.24 8.29
N THR A 20 8.81 -17.45 8.78
CA THR A 20 9.58 -18.65 8.44
C THR A 20 9.37 -19.03 6.98
N ALA A 21 10.41 -18.95 6.17
CA ALA A 21 10.39 -19.41 4.79
C ALA A 21 10.25 -20.95 4.72
N LEU A 22 9.16 -21.45 4.13
CA LEU A 22 8.94 -22.86 3.87
C LEU A 22 8.94 -23.11 2.35
N SER A 23 10.03 -23.67 1.83
CA SER A 23 10.14 -24.02 0.41
C SER A 23 9.37 -25.29 0.09
N ILE A 24 8.27 -25.17 -0.68
CA ILE A 24 7.52 -26.31 -1.22
C ILE A 24 7.88 -26.51 -2.69
N THR A 25 8.54 -27.62 -3.01
CA THR A 25 8.91 -27.99 -4.37
C THR A 25 7.74 -28.69 -5.07
N TYR A 26 7.19 -28.10 -6.13
CA TYR A 26 6.16 -28.75 -6.95
C TYR A 26 6.78 -29.58 -8.09
N THR A 27 6.65 -30.91 -8.01
CA THR A 27 6.95 -31.81 -9.12
C THR A 27 5.75 -31.91 -10.06
N THR A 28 5.86 -31.41 -11.29
CA THR A 28 4.81 -31.59 -12.31
C THR A 28 4.99 -32.90 -13.08
N ARG A 29 3.90 -33.67 -13.21
CA ARG A 29 3.84 -34.89 -14.02
C ARG A 29 3.13 -34.58 -15.34
N ALA A 30 3.87 -34.58 -16.45
CA ALA A 30 3.29 -34.39 -17.77
C ALA A 30 2.41 -35.58 -18.17
N ALA A 31 1.21 -35.31 -18.66
CA ALA A 31 0.34 -36.28 -19.32
C ALA A 31 0.28 -35.97 -20.83
N GLN A 32 0.40 -37.00 -21.65
CA GLN A 32 0.66 -36.90 -23.08
C GLN A 32 -0.58 -37.31 -23.89
N GLN A 33 -1.03 -36.45 -24.81
CA GLN A 33 -2.07 -36.79 -25.80
C GLN A 33 -1.65 -36.34 -27.21
N ARG A 34 -2.01 -37.14 -28.22
CA ARG A 34 -1.64 -36.95 -29.64
C ARG A 34 -2.80 -36.29 -30.44
N PRO A 35 -2.51 -35.72 -31.64
CA PRO A 35 -3.38 -34.74 -32.29
C PRO A 35 -4.39 -35.34 -33.30
N LEU A 36 -5.40 -34.55 -33.65
CA LEU A 36 -6.27 -34.75 -34.82
C LEU A 36 -6.42 -33.45 -35.64
N GLN A 37 -6.70 -33.63 -36.93
CA GLN A 37 -6.72 -32.66 -38.04
C GLN A 37 -7.80 -33.13 -39.04
N SER A 38 -8.46 -32.34 -39.90
CA SER A 38 -8.51 -30.90 -40.25
C SER A 38 -9.80 -30.72 -41.15
N PRO A 39 -10.10 -29.68 -41.96
CA PRO A 39 -9.35 -28.47 -42.35
C PRO A 39 -10.26 -27.18 -42.20
N PRO A 40 -10.45 -26.18 -43.12
CA PRO A 40 -10.82 -24.80 -42.69
C PRO A 40 -12.00 -24.10 -43.40
N CYS A 41 -12.53 -23.02 -42.80
CA CYS A 41 -12.92 -21.75 -43.47
C CYS A 41 -13.41 -20.72 -42.42
N GLY A 42 -13.23 -19.41 -42.67
CA GLY A 42 -13.86 -18.35 -41.87
C GLY A 42 -12.90 -17.25 -41.40
N THR A 43 -12.48 -16.37 -42.30
CA THR A 43 -11.66 -15.20 -41.95
C THR A 43 -12.48 -14.12 -41.24
N SER A 44 -12.37 -14.07 -39.91
CA SER A 44 -12.50 -12.83 -39.14
C SER A 44 -11.31 -12.78 -38.19
N SER A 45 -10.33 -11.92 -38.47
CA SER A 45 -9.14 -11.78 -37.62
C SER A 45 -9.47 -10.92 -36.39
N SER A 46 -10.32 -11.45 -35.52
CA SER A 46 -10.39 -10.99 -34.13
C SER A 46 -9.09 -11.41 -33.46
N MET A 47 -8.09 -10.53 -33.53
CA MET A 47 -6.89 -10.60 -32.74
C MET A 47 -7.27 -10.97 -31.30
N PRO A 48 -6.77 -12.09 -30.73
CA PRO A 48 -7.01 -12.36 -29.32
C PRO A 48 -6.40 -11.20 -28.55
N HIS A 49 -7.27 -10.40 -27.92
CA HIS A 49 -6.86 -9.45 -26.89
C HIS A 49 -6.37 -10.31 -25.71
N LYS A 50 -5.12 -10.77 -25.82
CA LYS A 50 -4.41 -11.49 -24.76
C LYS A 50 -4.36 -10.50 -23.61
N MET A 51 -5.24 -10.71 -22.63
CA MET A 51 -5.58 -9.75 -21.58
C MET A 51 -4.29 -9.21 -20.95
N ALA A 52 -3.91 -7.99 -21.29
CA ALA A 52 -2.75 -7.32 -20.71
C ALA A 52 -2.97 -6.95 -19.23
N GLY A 53 -4.18 -7.21 -18.72
CA GLY A 53 -4.72 -6.68 -17.47
C GLY A 53 -4.35 -7.41 -16.18
N THR A 54 -3.37 -8.32 -16.14
CA THR A 54 -2.88 -8.90 -14.87
C THR A 54 -1.42 -8.53 -14.59
N HIS A 55 -0.53 -8.63 -15.59
CA HIS A 55 0.85 -8.12 -15.44
C HIS A 55 0.89 -6.60 -15.23
N GLN A 56 -0.07 -5.87 -15.83
CA GLN A 56 -0.26 -4.43 -15.58
C GLN A 56 -0.79 -4.13 -14.18
N VAL A 57 -1.51 -5.05 -13.53
CA VAL A 57 -2.03 -4.85 -12.17
C VAL A 57 -0.88 -4.86 -11.15
N ASP A 58 0.03 -5.82 -11.25
CA ASP A 58 1.24 -5.86 -10.40
C ASP A 58 2.13 -4.63 -10.63
N GLN A 59 2.35 -4.28 -11.90
CA GLN A 59 3.18 -3.12 -12.27
C GLN A 59 2.58 -1.82 -11.73
N HIS A 60 1.28 -1.61 -11.95
CA HIS A 60 0.57 -0.41 -11.50
C HIS A 60 0.47 -0.33 -9.98
N PHE A 61 0.28 -1.47 -9.29
CA PHE A 61 0.31 -1.51 -7.83
C PHE A 61 1.66 -1.05 -7.28
N ILE A 62 2.79 -1.52 -7.85
CA ILE A 62 4.13 -1.06 -7.46
C ILE A 62 4.30 0.45 -7.74
N GLU A 63 3.93 0.90 -8.95
CA GLU A 63 4.04 2.32 -9.34
C GLU A 63 3.24 3.24 -8.40
N MET A 64 2.09 2.80 -7.88
CA MET A 64 1.25 3.58 -6.98
C MET A 64 1.60 3.43 -5.49
N MET A 65 1.99 2.23 -5.03
CA MET A 65 2.22 1.96 -3.60
C MET A 65 3.58 2.48 -3.12
N ILE A 66 4.62 2.53 -3.97
CA ILE A 66 5.91 3.12 -3.58
C ILE A 66 5.79 4.60 -3.15
N PRO A 67 5.21 5.53 -3.94
CA PRO A 67 5.06 6.92 -3.52
C PRO A 67 4.08 7.09 -2.35
N HIS A 68 3.08 6.19 -2.23
CA HIS A 68 2.16 6.16 -1.08
C HIS A 68 2.91 5.87 0.23
N HIS A 69 3.65 4.77 0.28
CA HIS A 69 4.52 4.41 1.42
C HIS A 69 5.55 5.50 1.73
N GLN A 70 6.13 6.13 0.70
CA GLN A 70 7.14 7.17 0.89
C GLN A 70 6.60 8.35 1.73
N GLY A 71 5.36 8.77 1.51
CA GLY A 71 4.75 9.85 2.29
C GLY A 71 4.41 9.45 3.75
N ALA A 72 4.05 8.19 4.00
CA ALA A 72 3.88 7.68 5.36
C ALA A 72 5.22 7.53 6.11
N VAL A 73 6.31 7.17 5.41
CA VAL A 73 7.68 7.22 5.95
C VAL A 73 8.07 8.66 6.33
N GLU A 74 7.74 9.66 5.51
CA GLU A 74 8.01 11.08 5.81
C GLU A 74 7.22 11.58 7.03
N MET A 75 5.94 11.21 7.15
CA MET A 75 5.15 11.48 8.36
C MET A 75 5.76 10.80 9.59
N ALA A 76 6.20 9.54 9.47
CA ALA A 76 6.81 8.80 10.56
C ALA A 76 8.12 9.45 11.05
N ASP A 77 8.98 9.91 10.13
CA ASP A 77 10.21 10.64 10.49
C ASP A 77 9.94 11.95 11.24
N LEU A 78 8.86 12.64 10.89
CA LEU A 78 8.42 13.83 11.62
C LEU A 78 7.86 13.46 13.01
N ALA A 79 7.15 12.33 13.14
CA ALA A 79 6.63 11.85 14.42
C ALA A 79 7.73 11.39 15.39
N LEU A 80 8.81 10.77 14.91
CA LEU A 80 9.97 10.45 15.75
C LEU A 80 10.55 11.69 16.43
N GLN A 81 10.49 12.85 15.77
CA GLN A 81 10.96 14.14 16.29
C GLN A 81 9.91 14.85 17.16
N LYS A 82 8.64 14.86 16.73
CA LYS A 82 7.60 15.75 17.27
C LYS A 82 6.54 15.11 18.16
N ALA A 83 6.38 13.79 18.12
CA ALA A 83 5.31 13.14 18.86
C ALA A 83 5.49 13.27 20.39
N GLN A 84 4.37 13.41 21.10
CA GLN A 84 4.33 13.57 22.55
C GLN A 84 4.21 12.21 23.24
N HIS A 85 3.34 11.33 22.74
CA HIS A 85 3.12 10.00 23.30
C HIS A 85 4.20 9.00 22.84
N PRO A 86 4.82 8.22 23.76
CA PRO A 86 5.81 7.20 23.39
C PRO A 86 5.21 6.07 22.54
N GLU A 87 3.91 5.79 22.68
CA GLU A 87 3.15 4.87 21.84
C GLU A 87 3.20 5.29 20.37
N LEU A 88 3.03 6.58 20.09
CA LEU A 88 3.04 7.09 18.71
C LEU A 88 4.45 7.06 18.11
N LYS A 89 5.50 7.32 18.90
CA LYS A 89 6.90 7.15 18.47
C LYS A 89 7.23 5.69 18.15
N LYS A 90 6.69 4.76 18.93
CA LYS A 90 6.84 3.32 18.67
C LYS A 90 6.14 2.92 17.36
N LEU A 91 4.91 3.39 17.12
CA LEU A 91 4.21 3.17 15.86
C LEU A 91 4.99 3.77 14.68
N ALA A 92 5.45 5.02 14.78
CA ALA A 92 6.23 5.67 13.73
C ALA A 92 7.53 4.91 13.42
N THR A 93 8.19 4.33 14.43
CA THR A 93 9.36 3.47 14.23
C THR A 93 9.01 2.22 13.40
N ALA A 94 7.88 1.59 13.69
CA ALA A 94 7.40 0.40 12.98
C ALA A 94 7.00 0.73 11.53
N ILE A 95 6.13 1.72 11.33
CA ILE A 95 5.72 2.21 10.00
C ILE A 95 6.96 2.52 9.14
N LYS A 96 7.93 3.25 9.69
CA LYS A 96 9.16 3.58 8.95
C LYS A 96 9.96 2.33 8.59
N ALA A 97 10.12 1.37 9.50
CA ALA A 97 10.91 0.17 9.23
C ALA A 97 10.23 -0.72 8.17
N ASP A 98 8.96 -1.04 8.38
CA ASP A 98 8.21 -1.98 7.54
C ASP A 98 8.01 -1.40 6.13
N GLN A 99 7.56 -0.14 6.01
CA GLN A 99 7.28 0.45 4.70
C GLN A 99 8.54 0.72 3.86
N ASN A 100 9.70 1.02 4.47
CA ASN A 100 10.96 1.08 3.71
C ASN A 100 11.36 -0.31 3.17
N GLN A 101 11.19 -1.37 3.97
CA GLN A 101 11.44 -2.74 3.52
C GLN A 101 10.51 -3.14 2.36
N GLU A 102 9.23 -2.78 2.45
CA GLU A 102 8.24 -3.04 1.39
C GLU A 102 8.53 -2.23 0.11
N ILE A 103 8.98 -0.96 0.23
CA ILE A 103 9.48 -0.16 -0.90
C ILE A 103 10.66 -0.85 -1.59
N ASP A 104 11.66 -1.32 -0.83
CA ASP A 104 12.85 -1.96 -1.40
C ASP A 104 12.53 -3.30 -2.07
N GLN A 105 11.63 -4.09 -1.49
CA GLN A 105 11.08 -5.30 -2.11
C GLN A 105 10.40 -4.98 -3.45
N MET A 106 9.48 -4.01 -3.46
CA MET A 106 8.75 -3.61 -4.67
C MET A 106 9.70 -3.09 -5.77
N LYS A 107 10.71 -2.29 -5.44
CA LYS A 107 11.75 -1.84 -6.39
C LYS A 107 12.55 -3.00 -6.98
N ALA A 108 13.01 -3.93 -6.13
CA ALA A 108 13.77 -5.09 -6.57
C ALA A 108 12.95 -5.98 -7.52
N TRP A 109 11.69 -6.26 -7.18
CA TRP A 109 10.77 -7.02 -8.02
C TRP A 109 10.46 -6.32 -9.35
N TYR A 110 10.17 -5.02 -9.32
CA TYR A 110 9.91 -4.26 -10.54
C TYR A 110 11.09 -4.33 -11.52
N LYS A 111 12.31 -4.16 -11.01
CA LYS A 111 13.54 -4.29 -11.80
C LYS A 111 13.74 -5.69 -12.35
N GLN A 112 13.47 -6.72 -11.54
CA GLN A 112 13.59 -8.12 -11.94
C GLN A 112 12.56 -8.52 -13.03
N TRP A 113 11.32 -8.04 -12.94
CA TRP A 113 10.22 -8.47 -13.81
C TRP A 113 10.06 -7.61 -15.07
N TYR A 114 10.35 -6.32 -15.00
CA TYR A 114 10.14 -5.36 -16.10
C TYR A 114 11.44 -4.81 -16.70
N GLY A 115 12.61 -5.15 -16.14
CA GLY A 115 13.92 -4.79 -16.71
C GLY A 115 14.27 -3.30 -16.65
N ALA A 116 13.57 -2.53 -15.82
CA ALA A 116 13.73 -1.08 -15.66
C ALA A 116 13.60 -0.68 -14.18
N GLU A 117 14.07 0.51 -13.81
CA GLU A 117 13.74 1.10 -12.51
C GLU A 117 12.27 1.57 -12.47
N VAL A 118 11.71 1.67 -11.26
CA VAL A 118 10.35 2.20 -11.07
C VAL A 118 10.29 3.67 -11.54
N PRO A 119 9.33 4.06 -12.41
CA PRO A 119 9.14 5.45 -12.79
C PRO A 119 8.89 6.38 -11.59
N ALA A 120 9.57 7.51 -11.53
CA ALA A 120 9.36 8.53 -10.49
C ALA A 120 7.96 9.17 -10.55
N THR A 121 7.28 9.08 -11.69
CA THR A 121 5.86 9.42 -11.87
C THR A 121 5.13 8.20 -12.44
N PRO A 122 4.04 7.72 -11.80
CA PRO A 122 3.21 6.65 -12.33
C PRO A 122 2.69 7.02 -13.72
N LYS A 123 2.72 6.09 -14.67
CA LYS A 123 2.14 6.32 -16.00
C LYS A 123 0.63 6.09 -15.94
N THR A 124 -0.10 6.97 -15.24
CA THR A 124 -1.57 7.00 -15.21
C THR A 124 -2.12 7.45 -16.57
N GLY A 125 -1.98 6.56 -17.56
CA GLY A 125 -2.35 6.73 -18.96
C GLY A 125 -3.85 6.73 -19.25
N MET A 126 -4.66 7.40 -18.43
CA MET A 126 -5.97 7.89 -18.86
C MET A 126 -5.80 9.33 -19.36
N GLY A 127 -5.27 9.46 -20.57
CA GLY A 127 -5.29 10.71 -21.31
C GLY A 127 -6.73 11.09 -21.67
N MET A 128 -7.46 11.69 -20.71
CA MET A 128 -8.73 12.37 -20.98
C MET A 128 -8.47 13.46 -22.03
N VAL A 129 -8.93 13.21 -23.25
CA VAL A 129 -8.94 14.18 -24.35
C VAL A 129 -9.64 15.43 -23.86
N HIS A 130 -8.86 16.47 -23.57
CA HIS A 130 -9.40 17.77 -23.20
C HIS A 130 -10.00 18.41 -24.46
N GLY A 131 -11.31 18.21 -24.62
CA GLY A 131 -12.13 19.01 -25.51
C GLY A 131 -11.92 20.50 -25.19
N ARG A 132 -11.70 21.30 -26.23
CA ARG A 132 -11.32 22.70 -26.13
C ARG A 132 -12.42 23.53 -25.43
N GLY A 133 -12.19 23.94 -24.18
CA GLY A 133 -13.21 24.64 -23.37
C GLY A 133 -12.67 25.42 -22.16
N GLN A 134 -12.18 26.64 -22.42
CA GLN A 134 -12.16 27.84 -21.57
C GLN A 134 -11.86 27.75 -20.04
N ASN A 135 -10.75 28.39 -19.66
CA ASN A 135 -10.59 29.23 -18.46
C ASN A 135 -11.30 28.79 -17.15
N MET A 136 -10.73 27.78 -16.48
CA MET A 136 -10.87 27.63 -15.03
C MET A 136 -9.47 27.85 -14.41
N PRO A 137 -9.36 28.49 -13.23
CA PRO A 137 -8.07 28.62 -12.56
C PRO A 137 -7.54 27.22 -12.20
N GLU A 138 -6.28 26.98 -12.52
CA GLU A 138 -5.60 25.69 -12.38
C GLU A 138 -5.33 25.35 -10.90
N MET A 139 -6.38 24.99 -10.17
CA MET A 139 -6.25 24.30 -8.88
C MET A 139 -5.59 22.95 -9.16
N SER A 140 -4.36 22.76 -8.69
CA SER A 140 -3.50 21.61 -8.98
C SER A 140 -4.08 20.27 -8.51
N MET A 141 -5.02 19.70 -9.28
CA MET A 141 -5.48 18.31 -9.11
C MET A 141 -4.39 17.27 -9.42
N HIS A 142 -3.21 17.69 -9.88
CA HIS A 142 -2.07 16.80 -10.11
C HIS A 142 -1.41 16.28 -8.81
N SER A 143 -1.51 17.02 -7.69
CA SER A 143 -0.97 16.56 -6.40
C SER A 143 -1.95 15.70 -5.59
N GLY A 144 -3.26 15.73 -5.91
CA GLY A 144 -4.30 15.09 -5.11
C GLY A 144 -4.32 13.56 -5.12
N MET A 145 -3.66 12.94 -6.10
CA MET A 145 -3.67 11.48 -6.30
C MET A 145 -2.35 10.78 -5.89
N MET A 146 -1.28 11.55 -5.66
CA MET A 146 0.06 11.04 -5.31
C MET A 146 0.30 10.92 -3.79
N GLY A 147 -0.63 11.41 -2.96
CA GLY A 147 -0.56 11.38 -1.50
C GLY A 147 -1.93 11.62 -0.88
N MET A 148 -2.83 10.65 -0.98
CA MET A 148 -4.26 10.80 -0.65
C MET A 148 -4.50 11.06 0.86
N GLY A 149 -4.46 12.33 1.26
CA GLY A 149 -4.91 12.81 2.58
C GLY A 149 -3.84 13.46 3.46
N MET A 150 -2.56 13.39 3.08
CA MET A 150 -1.46 13.90 3.91
C MET A 150 -1.10 15.35 3.57
N ASN A 151 -0.83 16.16 4.59
CA ASN A 151 -0.29 17.50 4.48
C ASN A 151 0.78 17.69 5.56
N LEU A 152 2.04 17.54 5.16
CA LEU A 152 3.20 17.60 6.05
C LEU A 152 3.36 18.98 6.70
N GLU A 153 3.00 20.07 6.04
CA GLU A 153 3.07 21.40 6.64
C GLU A 153 1.96 21.62 7.67
N THR A 154 0.73 21.13 7.43
CA THR A 154 -0.31 21.12 8.48
C THR A 154 0.13 20.28 9.68
N LEU A 155 0.67 19.08 9.44
CA LEU A 155 1.15 18.18 10.49
C LEU A 155 2.31 18.80 11.30
N LYS A 156 3.30 19.38 10.61
CA LYS A 156 4.46 20.03 11.22
C LYS A 156 4.11 21.26 12.05
N ASN A 157 3.05 21.98 11.69
CA ASN A 157 2.61 23.20 12.37
C ASN A 157 1.40 22.98 13.30
N ALA A 158 0.96 21.73 13.49
CA ALA A 158 -0.13 21.39 14.39
C ALA A 158 0.19 21.71 15.85
N SER A 159 -0.80 22.24 16.58
CA SER A 159 -0.73 22.49 18.02
C SER A 159 -0.77 21.19 18.83
N ASP A 160 -1.58 20.22 18.37
CA ASP A 160 -1.59 18.84 18.84
C ASP A 160 -1.09 17.95 17.69
N PHE A 161 0.23 17.68 17.72
CA PHE A 161 0.90 16.91 16.69
C PHE A 161 0.37 15.49 16.58
N ASP A 162 0.14 14.83 17.71
CA ASP A 162 -0.20 13.41 17.78
C ASP A 162 -1.62 13.18 17.24
N LYS A 163 -2.54 14.07 17.57
CA LYS A 163 -3.90 14.07 17.05
C LYS A 163 -3.95 14.34 15.55
N GLU A 164 -3.16 15.30 15.05
CA GLU A 164 -3.10 15.60 13.62
C GLU A 164 -2.42 14.48 12.83
N PHE A 165 -1.38 13.84 13.38
CA PHE A 165 -0.76 12.65 12.81
C PHE A 165 -1.79 11.55 12.61
N ILE A 166 -2.55 11.22 13.66
CA ILE A 166 -3.58 10.18 13.59
C ILE A 166 -4.69 10.56 12.59
N ARG A 167 -5.11 11.83 12.57
CA ARG A 167 -6.15 12.33 11.65
C ARG A 167 -5.76 12.19 10.17
N GLN A 168 -4.47 12.29 9.85
CA GLN A 168 -3.95 12.09 8.49
C GLN A 168 -3.60 10.61 8.20
N MET A 169 -3.00 9.90 9.15
CA MET A 169 -2.48 8.54 8.93
C MET A 169 -3.60 7.47 8.85
N ILE A 170 -4.72 7.63 9.56
CA ILE A 170 -5.87 6.70 9.43
C ILE A 170 -6.39 6.63 7.97
N PRO A 171 -6.84 7.71 7.32
CA PRO A 171 -7.33 7.64 5.95
C PRO A 171 -6.23 7.27 4.94
N HIS A 172 -4.98 7.62 5.24
CA HIS A 172 -3.84 7.17 4.43
C HIS A 172 -3.73 5.64 4.43
N HIS A 173 -3.68 5.02 5.60
CA HIS A 173 -3.68 3.55 5.74
C HIS A 173 -4.93 2.88 5.16
N GLU A 174 -6.12 3.48 5.32
CA GLU A 174 -7.36 2.96 4.73
C GLU A 174 -7.26 2.86 3.20
N SER A 175 -6.61 3.83 2.55
CA SER A 175 -6.37 3.79 1.09
C SER A 175 -5.35 2.73 0.67
N ALA A 176 -4.27 2.50 1.44
CA ALA A 176 -3.34 1.39 1.19
C ALA A 176 -4.02 0.01 1.39
N VAL A 177 -4.82 -0.16 2.44
CA VAL A 177 -5.62 -1.38 2.66
C VAL A 177 -6.61 -1.59 1.50
N MET A 178 -7.18 -0.53 0.92
CA MET A 178 -8.02 -0.62 -0.27
C MET A 178 -7.23 -1.09 -1.51
N MET A 179 -6.09 -0.47 -1.81
CA MET A 179 -5.21 -0.85 -2.92
C MET A 179 -4.73 -2.30 -2.80
N ALA A 180 -4.33 -2.72 -1.59
CA ALA A 180 -3.91 -4.08 -1.31
C ALA A 180 -5.07 -5.10 -1.50
N LYS A 181 -6.30 -4.79 -1.07
CA LYS A 181 -7.47 -5.65 -1.34
C LYS A 181 -7.78 -5.78 -2.83
N MET A 182 -7.57 -4.72 -3.61
CA MET A 182 -7.76 -4.75 -5.06
C MET A 182 -6.68 -5.61 -5.76
N VAL A 183 -5.41 -5.49 -5.35
CA VAL A 183 -4.33 -6.26 -5.99
C VAL A 183 -4.35 -7.74 -5.58
N ALA A 184 -4.62 -8.09 -4.31
CA ALA A 184 -4.51 -9.47 -3.81
C ALA A 184 -5.32 -10.50 -4.64
N ASN A 185 -6.52 -10.10 -5.09
CA ASN A 185 -7.41 -10.93 -5.89
C ASN A 185 -7.01 -11.03 -7.38
N ASN A 186 -6.19 -10.11 -7.88
CA ASN A 186 -5.87 -9.94 -9.30
C ASN A 186 -4.37 -10.10 -9.63
N ALA A 187 -3.52 -10.23 -8.60
CA ALA A 187 -2.08 -10.26 -8.73
C ALA A 187 -1.59 -11.46 -9.56
N THR A 188 -0.64 -11.23 -10.47
CA THR A 188 -0.02 -12.32 -11.25
C THR A 188 1.09 -12.98 -10.45
N HIS A 189 1.94 -12.17 -9.80
CA HIS A 189 3.04 -12.63 -8.96
C HIS A 189 2.56 -12.96 -7.54
N PRO A 190 2.87 -14.15 -6.99
CA PRO A 190 2.51 -14.50 -5.62
C PRO A 190 3.16 -13.58 -4.58
N GLU A 191 4.32 -13.00 -4.88
CA GLU A 191 5.01 -12.00 -4.07
C GLU A 191 4.12 -10.77 -3.80
N ILE A 192 3.43 -10.26 -4.83
CA ILE A 192 2.50 -9.13 -4.72
C ILE A 192 1.26 -9.50 -3.90
N ARG A 193 0.74 -10.73 -4.05
CA ARG A 193 -0.37 -11.21 -3.22
C ARG A 193 0.02 -11.29 -1.74
N ASN A 194 1.19 -11.86 -1.46
CA ASN A 194 1.70 -12.00 -0.08
C ASN A 194 1.97 -10.63 0.55
N LEU A 195 2.56 -9.68 -0.19
CA LEU A 195 2.74 -8.30 0.26
C LEU A 195 1.40 -7.62 0.55
N ALA A 196 0.42 -7.77 -0.34
CA ALA A 196 -0.90 -7.19 -0.16
C ALA A 196 -1.62 -7.76 1.08
N GLU A 197 -1.55 -9.07 1.32
CA GLU A 197 -2.09 -9.69 2.54
C GLU A 197 -1.37 -9.19 3.80
N ALA A 198 -0.06 -8.97 3.75
CA ALA A 198 0.71 -8.38 4.84
C ALA A 198 0.26 -6.92 5.13
N ILE A 199 0.18 -6.06 4.11
CA ILE A 199 -0.29 -4.67 4.21
C ILE A 199 -1.71 -4.60 4.78
N ILE A 200 -2.63 -5.45 4.31
CA ILE A 200 -4.00 -5.52 4.83
C ILE A 200 -3.98 -5.82 6.33
N LYS A 201 -3.15 -6.77 6.77
CA LYS A 201 -3.07 -7.21 8.16
C LYS A 201 -2.43 -6.15 9.07
N SER A 202 -1.25 -5.62 8.70
CA SER A 202 -0.51 -4.65 9.51
C SER A 202 -1.30 -3.34 9.63
N GLN A 203 -1.63 -2.72 8.49
CA GLN A 203 -2.23 -1.39 8.49
C GLN A 203 -3.65 -1.37 9.07
N THR A 204 -4.43 -2.47 8.96
CA THR A 204 -5.72 -2.58 9.68
C THR A 204 -5.53 -2.58 11.21
N ALA A 205 -4.48 -3.23 11.73
CA ALA A 205 -4.19 -3.23 13.16
C ALA A 205 -3.70 -1.84 13.63
N GLU A 206 -2.88 -1.16 12.83
CA GLU A 206 -2.40 0.20 13.10
C GLU A 206 -3.54 1.23 13.09
N ILE A 207 -4.49 1.13 12.14
CA ILE A 207 -5.73 1.93 12.14
C ILE A 207 -6.48 1.75 13.46
N GLN A 208 -6.67 0.50 13.93
CA GLN A 208 -7.38 0.23 15.19
C GLN A 208 -6.65 0.80 16.41
N GLN A 209 -5.32 0.72 16.45
CA GLN A 209 -4.51 1.34 17.52
C GLN A 209 -4.66 2.87 17.51
N MET A 210 -4.50 3.50 16.36
CA MET A 210 -4.65 4.95 16.21
C MET A 210 -6.06 5.43 16.56
N GLN A 211 -7.11 4.70 16.17
CA GLN A 211 -8.50 4.99 16.56
C GLN A 211 -8.69 4.95 18.08
N GLN A 212 -8.13 3.93 18.76
CA GLN A 212 -8.20 3.84 20.23
C GLN A 212 -7.49 5.01 20.91
N TRP A 213 -6.29 5.36 20.43
CA TRP A 213 -5.51 6.49 20.93
C TRP A 213 -6.21 7.83 20.71
N TYR A 214 -6.80 8.07 19.54
CA TYR A 214 -7.54 9.29 19.25
C TYR A 214 -8.69 9.52 20.24
N GLN A 215 -9.41 8.45 20.62
CA GLN A 215 -10.49 8.51 21.61
C GLN A 215 -9.99 8.61 23.06
N ALA A 216 -8.79 8.10 23.35
CA ALA A 216 -8.19 8.15 24.67
C ALA A 216 -7.55 9.52 24.98
N TRP A 217 -6.86 10.11 24.00
CA TRP A 217 -6.09 11.35 24.14
C TRP A 217 -6.91 12.62 23.83
N SER A 218 -8.12 12.50 23.28
CA SER A 218 -9.03 13.65 23.05
C SER A 218 -9.92 14.00 24.25
N LYS A 219 -9.49 13.71 25.49
CA LYS A 219 -10.23 13.92 26.74
C LYS A 219 -9.46 14.82 27.69
#